data_AF-A0A962UV60-F1
#
_entry.id   AF-A0A962UV60-F1
#
_cell.length_a   1.000
_cell.length_b   1.000
_cell.length_c   1.000
_cell.angle_alpha   90.00
_cell.angle_beta   90.00
_cell.angle_gamma   90.00
#
_symmetry.space_group_name_H-M   'P 1'
#
loop_
_entity.id
_entity.type
_entity.pdbx_description
1 polymer ?
#
loop_
_entity_poly.entity_id
_entity_poly.type
_entity_poly.pdbx_seq_one_letter_code
_entity_poly.pdbx_strand_id
1 'polypeptide(L)'
;MKYRDLRDFLDQLEARGQLRRITTEIDPRLEMTEICDRTLRTGGPALLFENPKGHSIPVLGNLFGTPERVALGMGEESVGALREVGVLLAQLKEPEPPKGMKDAWDKLPVFRKVLDMAPKQVKGAACQKHLHEGNAVDLAGIPVQTCWPGDAGPLITWGLVVTRGPEKKRQNLGIYR
;
A
#
# COMPACT_ATOMS: atom_id res chain seq x y z
N MET A 1 -14.33 -6.66 1.10
CA MET A 1 -14.49 -5.19 1.27
C MET A 1 -14.04 -4.45 0.01
N LYS A 2 -14.52 -3.21 -0.21
CA LYS A 2 -14.05 -2.35 -1.31
C LYS A 2 -13.59 -1.01 -0.74
N TYR A 3 -12.30 -0.73 -0.82
CA TYR A 3 -11.73 0.55 -0.39
C TYR A 3 -11.70 1.53 -1.54
N ARG A 4 -12.02 2.79 -1.25
CA ARG A 4 -11.91 3.88 -2.22
C ARG A 4 -10.48 4.41 -2.34
N ASP A 5 -9.80 4.56 -1.20
CA ASP A 5 -8.42 5.02 -1.09
C ASP A 5 -7.79 4.56 0.24
N LEU A 6 -6.56 5.00 0.52
CA LEU A 6 -5.86 4.69 1.77
C LEU A 6 -6.60 5.24 3.00
N ARG A 7 -7.26 6.40 2.91
CA ARG A 7 -7.94 7.02 4.06
C ARG A 7 -9.12 6.17 4.50
N ASP A 8 -9.93 5.74 3.53
CA ASP A 8 -11.04 4.80 3.75
C ASP A 8 -10.56 3.49 4.38
N PHE A 9 -9.39 2.99 3.98
CA PHE A 9 -8.80 1.80 4.60
C PHE A 9 -8.39 2.06 6.06
N LEU A 10 -7.76 3.20 6.35
CA LEU A 10 -7.36 3.57 7.71
C LEU A 10 -8.58 3.74 8.64
N ASP A 11 -9.64 4.39 8.17
CA ASP A 11 -10.88 4.58 8.94
C ASP A 11 -11.51 3.21 9.30
N GLN A 12 -11.47 2.25 8.37
CA GLN A 12 -11.97 0.90 8.61
C GLN A 12 -11.07 0.09 9.56
N LEU A 13 -9.74 0.25 9.48
CA LEU A 13 -8.83 -0.36 10.45
C LEU A 13 -9.06 0.23 11.85
N GLU A 14 -9.25 1.54 11.97
CA GLU A 14 -9.54 2.21 13.24
C GLU A 14 -10.84 1.70 13.87
N ALA A 15 -11.92 1.60 13.08
CA ALA A 15 -13.19 1.04 13.53
C ALA A 15 -13.08 -0.42 14.03
N ARG A 16 -12.08 -1.17 13.52
CA ARG A 16 -11.77 -2.56 13.93
C ARG A 16 -10.75 -2.64 15.07
N GLY A 17 -10.29 -1.53 15.62
CA GLY A 17 -9.21 -1.50 16.62
C GLY A 17 -7.84 -1.93 16.08
N GLN A 18 -7.67 -1.93 14.75
CA GLN A 18 -6.46 -2.34 14.04
C GLN A 18 -5.57 -1.15 13.63
N LEU A 19 -5.95 0.07 13.99
CA LEU A 19 -5.15 1.29 13.86
C LEU A 19 -5.12 2.02 15.20
N ARG A 20 -3.94 2.52 15.58
CA ARG A 20 -3.77 3.41 16.74
C ARG A 20 -3.17 4.74 16.29
N ARG A 21 -3.86 5.84 16.65
CA ARG A 21 -3.33 7.20 16.52
C ARG A 21 -2.42 7.53 17.69
N ILE A 22 -1.26 8.11 17.40
CA ILE A 22 -0.25 8.55 18.37
C ILE A 22 -0.12 10.06 18.22
N THR A 23 -0.64 10.79 19.22
CA THR A 23 -0.64 12.26 19.25
C THR A 23 0.58 12.86 19.95
N THR A 24 1.28 12.06 20.75
CA THR A 24 2.55 12.46 21.38
C THR A 24 3.57 12.79 20.29
N GLU A 25 4.41 13.80 20.53
CA GLU A 25 5.51 14.11 19.62
C GLU A 25 6.49 12.94 19.57
N ILE A 26 6.78 12.42 18.37
CA ILE A 26 7.72 11.31 18.14
C ILE A 26 8.71 11.68 17.04
N ASP A 27 9.98 11.38 17.26
CA ASP A 27 11.04 11.67 16.29
C ASP A 27 11.02 10.65 15.11
N PRO A 28 10.93 11.10 13.84
CA PRO A 28 11.10 10.22 12.67
C PRO A 28 12.47 9.53 12.63
N ARG A 29 13.48 10.08 13.32
CA ARG A 29 14.79 9.47 13.48
C ARG A 29 14.75 8.45 14.62
N LEU A 30 14.78 7.18 14.26
CA LEU A 30 14.89 6.00 15.15
C LEU A 30 13.66 5.71 16.01
N GLU A 31 13.04 6.71 16.67
CA GLU A 31 11.96 6.47 17.65
C GLU A 31 10.73 5.81 17.01
N MET A 32 10.26 6.34 15.87
CA MET A 32 9.13 5.72 15.15
C MET A 32 9.42 4.27 14.78
N THR A 33 10.67 3.95 14.42
CA THR A 33 11.10 2.60 14.04
C THR A 33 11.07 1.67 15.24
N GLU A 34 11.59 2.11 16.38
CA GLU A 34 11.56 1.33 17.63
C GLU A 34 10.13 1.01 18.07
N ILE A 35 9.23 2.00 18.00
CA ILE A 35 7.81 1.81 18.33
C ILE A 35 7.15 0.84 17.35
N CYS A 36 7.42 0.99 16.04
CA CYS A 36 6.91 0.06 15.03
C CYS A 36 7.44 -1.36 15.26
N ASP A 37 8.73 -1.55 15.56
CA ASP A 37 9.35 -2.86 15.78
C ASP A 37 8.73 -3.58 16.99
N ARG A 38 8.60 -2.90 18.14
CA ARG A 38 7.94 -3.49 19.33
C ARG A 38 6.48 -3.83 19.07
N THR A 39 5.76 -2.95 18.37
CA THR A 39 4.36 -3.16 18.03
C THR A 39 4.21 -4.34 17.07
N LEU A 40 5.09 -4.46 16.07
CA LEU A 40 5.12 -5.58 15.15
C LEU A 40 5.36 -6.91 15.88
N ARG A 41 6.39 -6.97 16.74
CA ARG A 41 6.75 -8.19 17.50
C ARG A 41 5.65 -8.70 18.42
N THR A 42 4.76 -7.82 18.85
CA THR A 42 3.63 -8.15 19.72
C THR A 42 2.31 -8.33 18.95
N GLY A 43 2.34 -8.28 17.61
CA GLY A 43 1.14 -8.39 16.78
C GLY A 43 0.18 -7.20 16.92
N GLY A 44 0.69 -6.04 17.36
CA GLY A 44 -0.08 -4.84 17.60
C GLY A 44 -0.64 -4.17 16.33
N PRO A 45 -1.39 -3.07 16.49
CA PRO A 45 -2.10 -2.39 15.40
C PRO A 45 -1.14 -1.67 14.44
N ALA A 46 -1.68 -1.22 13.31
CA ALA A 46 -1.04 -0.17 12.52
C ALA A 46 -0.93 1.12 13.36
N LEU A 47 0.04 1.97 13.04
CA LEU A 47 0.33 3.18 13.82
C LEU A 47 0.25 4.42 12.94
N LEU A 48 -0.53 5.41 13.35
CA LEU A 48 -0.54 6.73 12.72
C LEU A 48 0.05 7.76 13.69
N PHE A 49 1.27 8.18 13.43
CA PHE A 49 1.97 9.22 14.18
C PHE A 49 1.52 10.58 13.66
N GLU A 50 0.70 11.29 14.44
CA GLU A 50 0.08 12.56 14.01
C GLU A 50 0.95 13.79 14.31
N ASN A 51 1.95 13.63 15.18
CA ASN A 51 2.87 14.69 15.58
C ASN A 51 4.34 14.27 15.40
N PRO A 52 4.83 14.11 14.16
CA PRO A 52 6.26 13.89 13.92
C PRO A 52 7.05 15.15 14.28
N LYS A 53 8.08 15.01 15.11
CA LYS A 53 8.92 16.12 15.55
C LYS A 53 9.48 16.90 14.36
N GLY A 54 9.20 18.20 14.30
CA GLY A 54 9.68 19.10 13.24
C GLY A 54 8.94 19.00 11.90
N HIS A 55 7.85 18.22 11.81
CA HIS A 55 7.06 18.05 10.58
C HIS A 55 5.56 18.18 10.83
N SER A 56 4.80 18.52 9.79
CA SER A 56 3.34 18.65 9.85
C SER A 56 2.57 17.50 9.19
N ILE A 57 3.28 16.60 8.49
CA ILE A 57 2.70 15.48 7.75
C ILE A 57 2.67 14.25 8.68
N PRO A 58 1.51 13.66 8.98
CA PRO A 58 1.45 12.42 9.76
C PRO A 58 2.19 11.25 9.09
N VAL A 59 2.80 10.38 9.90
CA VAL A 59 3.52 9.19 9.42
C VAL A 59 2.72 7.94 9.73
N LEU A 60 2.41 7.15 8.71
CA LEU A 60 1.77 5.84 8.86
C LEU A 60 2.85 4.74 8.89
N GLY A 61 2.91 4.01 9.99
CA GLY A 61 3.81 2.87 10.21
C GLY A 61 3.05 1.58 10.50
N ASN A 62 3.76 0.45 10.41
CA ASN A 62 3.25 -0.88 10.77
C ASN A 62 1.92 -1.32 10.09
N LEU A 63 1.58 -0.72 8.93
CA LEU A 63 0.29 -0.90 8.25
C LEU A 63 -0.02 -2.39 8.01
N PHE A 64 0.94 -3.12 7.47
CA PHE A 64 0.83 -4.55 7.16
C PHE A 64 1.57 -5.44 8.17
N GLY A 65 1.62 -5.01 9.43
CA GLY A 65 2.33 -5.72 10.50
C GLY A 65 1.71 -7.05 10.93
N THR A 66 0.52 -7.41 10.44
CA THR A 66 -0.09 -8.72 10.72
C THR A 66 -0.66 -9.36 9.46
N PRO A 67 -0.71 -10.71 9.38
CA PRO A 67 -1.35 -11.42 8.27
C PRO A 67 -2.81 -11.01 8.05
N GLU A 68 -3.54 -10.72 9.12
CA GLU A 68 -4.91 -10.24 9.07
C GLU A 68 -4.97 -8.90 8.34
N ARG A 69 -4.13 -7.91 8.67
CA ARG A 69 -4.14 -6.62 7.97
C ARG A 69 -3.70 -6.72 6.51
N VAL A 70 -2.84 -7.68 6.17
CA VAL A 70 -2.53 -8.00 4.76
C VAL A 70 -3.77 -8.51 4.03
N ALA A 71 -4.50 -9.48 4.60
CA ALA A 71 -5.75 -9.98 4.03
C ALA A 71 -6.79 -8.86 3.86
N LEU A 72 -6.97 -8.03 4.90
CA LEU A 72 -7.86 -6.88 4.85
C LEU A 72 -7.46 -5.93 3.73
N GLY A 73 -6.18 -5.60 3.57
CA GLY A 73 -5.68 -4.73 2.50
C GLY A 73 -5.90 -5.27 1.09
N MET A 74 -6.02 -6.59 0.96
CA MET A 74 -6.37 -7.27 -0.31
C MET A 74 -7.89 -7.39 -0.53
N GLY A 75 -8.70 -6.86 0.40
CA GLY A 75 -10.16 -6.88 0.33
C GLY A 75 -10.80 -8.13 0.93
N GLU A 76 -10.01 -9.00 1.56
CA GLU A 76 -10.43 -10.27 2.14
C GLU A 76 -10.63 -10.19 3.65
N GLU A 77 -11.53 -11.01 4.21
CA GLU A 77 -11.82 -11.02 5.66
C GLU A 77 -10.95 -12.01 6.45
N SER A 78 -10.17 -12.85 5.77
CA SER A 78 -9.32 -13.84 6.45
C SER A 78 -8.07 -14.19 5.65
N VAL A 79 -7.04 -14.66 6.35
CA VAL A 79 -5.80 -15.15 5.76
C VAL A 79 -6.05 -16.36 4.84
N GLY A 80 -7.05 -17.19 5.16
CA GLY A 80 -7.40 -18.36 4.33
C GLY A 80 -7.82 -17.98 2.92
N ALA A 81 -8.49 -16.83 2.76
CA ALA A 81 -8.91 -16.33 1.45
C ALA A 81 -7.74 -15.88 0.55
N LEU A 82 -6.56 -15.59 1.12
CA LEU A 82 -5.36 -15.28 0.33
C LEU A 82 -4.95 -16.45 -0.58
N ARG A 83 -5.31 -17.69 -0.21
CA ARG A 83 -5.10 -18.87 -1.07
C ARG A 83 -5.86 -18.75 -2.38
N GLU A 84 -7.09 -18.24 -2.35
CA GLU A 84 -7.92 -18.07 -3.55
C GLU A 84 -7.33 -17.01 -4.48
N VAL A 85 -6.76 -15.93 -3.91
CA VAL A 85 -6.03 -14.93 -4.69
C VAL A 85 -4.82 -15.54 -5.39
N GLY A 86 -4.07 -16.42 -4.71
CA GLY A 86 -2.94 -17.14 -5.30
C GLY A 86 -3.37 -18.05 -6.47
N VAL A 87 -4.48 -18.77 -6.32
CA VAL A 87 -5.06 -19.60 -7.38
C VAL A 87 -5.46 -18.75 -8.60
N LEU A 88 -6.10 -17.61 -8.37
CA LEU A 88 -6.48 -16.68 -9.43
C LEU A 88 -5.25 -16.16 -10.19
N LEU A 89 -4.19 -15.74 -9.48
CA LEU A 89 -2.94 -15.28 -10.10
C LEU A 89 -2.26 -16.37 -10.93
N ALA A 90 -2.30 -17.63 -10.46
CA ALA A 90 -1.77 -18.76 -11.22
C ALA A 90 -2.55 -18.97 -12.52
N GLN A 91 -3.88 -18.92 -12.48
CA GLN A 91 -4.74 -19.01 -13.67
C GLN A 91 -4.49 -17.87 -14.67
N LEU A 92 -4.19 -16.66 -14.19
CA LEU A 92 -3.87 -15.52 -15.07
C LEU A 92 -2.49 -15.66 -15.74
N LYS A 93 -1.54 -16.33 -15.07
CA LYS A 93 -0.19 -16.54 -15.62
C LYS A 93 -0.20 -17.55 -16.76
N GLU A 94 -0.92 -18.66 -16.59
CA GLU A 94 -1.05 -19.72 -17.58
C GLU A 94 -2.54 -20.04 -17.80
N PRO A 95 -3.24 -19.26 -18.65
CA PRO A 95 -4.64 -19.50 -18.91
C PRO A 95 -4.84 -20.80 -19.68
N GLU A 96 -5.57 -21.76 -19.10
CA GLU A 96 -5.92 -22.99 -19.79
C GLU A 96 -6.92 -22.71 -20.92
N PRO A 97 -6.59 -23.09 -22.18
CA PRO A 97 -7.50 -22.89 -23.30
C PRO A 97 -8.81 -23.65 -23.05
N PRO A 98 -9.97 -23.06 -23.41
CA PRO A 98 -11.25 -23.70 -23.15
C PRO A 98 -11.37 -25.00 -23.94
N LYS A 99 -11.79 -26.09 -23.28
CA LYS A 99 -11.92 -27.41 -23.90
C LYS A 99 -13.19 -27.57 -24.77
N GLY A 100 -14.01 -26.51 -24.89
CA GLY A 100 -15.22 -26.47 -25.72
C GLY A 100 -16.12 -25.25 -25.44
N MET A 101 -17.26 -25.15 -26.12
CA MET A 101 -18.21 -24.03 -25.97
C MET A 101 -18.74 -23.88 -24.54
N LYS A 102 -19.04 -24.99 -23.85
CA LYS A 102 -19.54 -24.95 -22.46
C LYS A 102 -18.50 -24.35 -21.50
N ASP A 103 -17.26 -24.81 -21.60
CA ASP A 103 -16.13 -24.31 -20.81
C ASP A 103 -15.82 -22.83 -21.11
N ALA A 104 -16.03 -22.39 -22.35
CA ALA A 104 -15.91 -20.97 -22.71
C ALA A 104 -16.98 -20.09 -22.03
N TRP A 105 -18.22 -20.56 -21.92
CA TRP A 105 -19.27 -19.86 -21.16
C TRP A 105 -18.96 -19.80 -19.67
N ASP A 106 -18.43 -20.89 -19.09
CA ASP A 106 -18.04 -20.95 -17.68
C ASP A 106 -16.84 -20.02 -17.36
N LYS A 107 -15.93 -19.82 -18.32
CA LYS A 107 -14.76 -18.93 -18.19
C LYS A 107 -15.02 -17.47 -18.55
N LEU A 108 -16.15 -17.16 -19.20
CA LEU A 108 -16.52 -15.79 -19.63
C LEU A 108 -16.55 -14.76 -18.47
N PRO A 109 -17.04 -15.08 -17.26
CA PRO A 109 -17.04 -14.14 -16.13
C PRO A 109 -15.63 -13.74 -15.68
N VAL A 110 -14.66 -14.67 -15.75
CA VAL A 110 -13.25 -14.40 -15.41
C VAL A 110 -12.66 -13.42 -16.43
N PHE A 111 -12.95 -13.60 -17.71
CA PHE A 111 -12.47 -12.71 -18.76
C PHE A 111 -13.04 -11.28 -18.63
N ARG A 112 -14.33 -11.15 -18.24
CA ARG A 112 -14.93 -9.84 -17.90
C ARG A 112 -14.22 -9.18 -16.72
N LYS A 113 -13.92 -9.92 -15.65
CA LYS A 113 -13.15 -9.40 -14.51
C LYS A 113 -11.78 -8.86 -14.95
N VAL A 114 -11.09 -9.54 -15.86
CA VAL A 114 -9.79 -9.08 -16.41
C VAL A 114 -9.93 -7.77 -17.18
N LEU A 115 -11.00 -7.60 -17.97
CA LEU A 115 -11.26 -6.35 -18.69
C LEU A 115 -11.50 -5.17 -17.74
N ASP A 116 -12.15 -5.43 -16.60
CA ASP A 116 -12.39 -4.42 -15.55
C ASP A 116 -11.13 -4.05 -14.73
N MET A 117 -10.00 -4.75 -14.90
CA MET A 117 -8.74 -4.47 -14.20
C MET A 117 -7.96 -3.27 -14.79
N ALA A 118 -8.32 -2.79 -15.97
CA ALA A 118 -7.60 -1.67 -16.58
C ALA A 118 -7.79 -0.39 -15.74
N PRO A 119 -6.71 0.34 -15.42
CA PRO A 119 -6.82 1.55 -14.61
C PRO A 119 -7.63 2.62 -15.35
N LYS A 120 -8.57 3.24 -14.63
CA LYS A 120 -9.37 4.34 -15.16
C LYS A 120 -8.60 5.67 -15.05
N GLN A 121 -8.39 6.34 -16.16
CA GLN A 121 -7.82 7.68 -16.17
C GLN A 121 -8.86 8.73 -15.75
N VAL A 122 -8.46 9.64 -14.87
CA VAL A 122 -9.30 10.74 -14.37
C VAL A 122 -8.60 12.08 -14.62
N LYS A 123 -9.38 13.17 -14.76
CA LYS A 123 -8.85 14.50 -15.07
C LYS A 123 -8.27 15.24 -13.85
N GLY A 124 -8.71 14.91 -12.65
CA GLY A 124 -8.20 15.51 -11.41
C GLY A 124 -8.13 14.46 -10.32
N ALA A 125 -6.99 14.40 -9.64
CA ALA A 125 -6.73 13.42 -8.57
C ALA A 125 -6.44 14.13 -7.25
N ALA A 126 -6.84 13.52 -6.13
CA ALA A 126 -6.60 14.07 -4.80
C ALA A 126 -5.10 14.26 -4.49
N CYS A 127 -4.22 13.46 -5.11
CA CYS A 127 -2.76 13.57 -4.97
C CYS A 127 -2.16 14.81 -5.66
N GLN A 128 -2.94 15.57 -6.43
CA GLN A 128 -2.48 16.77 -7.16
C GLN A 128 -2.95 18.09 -6.50
N LYS A 129 -3.53 18.03 -5.30
CA LYS A 129 -4.11 19.23 -4.63
C LYS A 129 -3.06 20.24 -4.14
N HIS A 130 -1.88 19.77 -3.76
CA HIS A 130 -0.78 20.61 -3.28
C HIS A 130 0.45 20.32 -4.14
N LEU A 131 0.94 21.34 -4.85
CA LEU A 131 1.98 21.19 -5.86
C LEU A 131 3.20 22.02 -5.48
N HIS A 132 4.35 21.38 -5.46
CA HIS A 132 5.66 22.00 -5.28
C HIS A 132 6.51 21.63 -6.50
N GLU A 133 7.04 22.63 -7.21
CA GLU A 133 7.78 22.44 -8.47
C GLU A 133 9.07 23.26 -8.49
N GLY A 134 10.05 22.79 -9.27
CA GLY A 134 11.34 23.45 -9.43
C GLY A 134 12.02 23.73 -8.10
N ASN A 135 12.35 25.00 -7.85
CA ASN A 135 13.05 25.43 -6.65
C ASN A 135 12.22 25.34 -5.36
N ALA A 136 10.91 25.11 -5.46
CA ALA A 136 10.05 24.92 -4.29
C ALA A 136 10.05 23.47 -3.77
N VAL A 137 10.72 22.55 -4.47
CA VAL A 137 10.84 21.16 -4.03
C VAL A 137 11.90 21.05 -2.93
N ASP A 138 11.45 20.70 -1.73
CA ASP A 138 12.32 20.36 -0.61
C ASP A 138 11.89 19.01 -0.01
N LEU A 139 12.75 17.99 -0.18
CA LEU A 139 12.51 16.66 0.37
C LEU A 139 12.68 16.60 1.88
N ALA A 140 13.43 17.53 2.48
CA ALA A 140 13.60 17.60 3.93
C ALA A 140 12.30 18.02 4.65
N GLY A 141 11.33 18.58 3.93
CA GLY A 141 9.99 18.86 4.46
C GLY A 141 9.16 17.60 4.75
N ILE A 142 9.52 16.46 4.17
CA ILE A 142 8.83 15.18 4.37
C ILE A 142 9.44 14.46 5.58
N PRO A 143 8.64 13.92 6.52
CA PRO A 143 9.11 13.16 7.69
C PRO A 143 9.62 11.77 7.30
N VAL A 144 10.67 11.71 6.49
CA VAL A 144 11.30 10.46 6.08
C VAL A 144 12.03 9.87 7.28
N GLN A 145 11.75 8.62 7.60
CA GLN A 145 12.37 7.96 8.75
C GLN A 145 13.86 7.69 8.51
N THR A 146 14.66 7.84 9.55
CA THR A 146 15.95 7.12 9.64
C THR A 146 15.70 5.88 10.49
N CYS A 147 15.90 4.69 9.93
CA CYS A 147 15.44 3.46 10.56
C CYS A 147 16.40 3.00 11.66
N TRP A 148 17.70 3.00 11.37
CA TRP A 148 18.72 2.45 12.26
C TRP A 148 19.86 3.43 12.54
N PRO A 149 20.57 3.32 13.69
CA PRO A 149 21.63 4.25 14.05
C PRO A 149 22.78 4.35 13.04
N GLY A 150 23.03 3.28 12.29
CA GLY A 150 24.08 3.20 11.27
C GLY A 150 23.63 3.54 9.85
N ASP A 151 22.35 3.91 9.65
CA ASP A 151 21.88 4.31 8.33
C ASP A 151 22.55 5.61 7.87
N ALA A 152 22.91 5.70 6.59
CA ALA A 152 23.57 6.86 6.01
C ALA A 152 22.68 8.12 6.00
N GLY A 153 21.36 7.95 6.14
CA GLY A 153 20.39 9.03 6.20
C GLY A 153 18.95 8.52 6.15
N PRO A 154 17.97 9.44 6.09
CA PRO A 154 16.57 9.09 5.90
C PRO A 154 16.33 8.27 4.63
N LEU A 155 15.43 7.29 4.69
CA LEU A 155 15.14 6.36 3.59
C LEU A 155 13.64 6.27 3.32
N ILE A 156 13.23 6.47 2.06
CA ILE A 156 11.84 6.23 1.63
C ILE A 156 11.66 4.73 1.41
N THR A 157 10.72 4.10 2.14
CA THR A 157 10.58 2.62 2.16
C THR A 157 9.32 2.08 1.48
N TRP A 158 8.33 2.92 1.20
CA TRP A 158 7.01 2.50 0.70
C TRP A 158 6.58 3.14 -0.63
N GLY A 159 7.50 3.84 -1.31
CA GLY A 159 7.23 4.47 -2.60
C GLY A 159 6.99 3.42 -3.70
N LEU A 160 5.85 3.53 -4.39
CA LEU A 160 5.61 2.78 -5.63
C LEU A 160 6.21 3.54 -6.81
N VAL A 161 7.43 3.15 -7.19
CA VAL A 161 8.13 3.75 -8.34
C VAL A 161 7.51 3.24 -9.63
N VAL A 162 7.04 4.17 -10.46
CA VAL A 162 6.38 3.88 -11.74
C VAL A 162 7.37 4.06 -12.88
N THR A 163 7.61 3.00 -13.65
CA THR A 163 8.49 3.07 -14.84
C THR A 163 7.81 2.54 -16.09
N ARG A 164 8.27 3.00 -17.26
CA ARG A 164 7.82 2.52 -18.58
C ARG A 164 9.04 2.31 -19.46
N GLY A 165 9.13 1.14 -20.09
CA GLY A 165 10.21 0.84 -21.04
C GLY A 165 10.02 1.57 -22.37
N PRO A 166 11.08 1.78 -23.16
CA PRO A 166 11.00 2.54 -24.41
C PRO A 166 10.08 1.88 -25.46
N GLU A 167 10.04 0.54 -25.49
CA GLU A 167 9.36 -0.22 -26.54
C GLU A 167 7.94 -0.71 -26.17
N LYS A 168 7.54 -0.61 -24.90
CA LYS A 168 6.28 -1.21 -24.41
C LYS A 168 5.41 -0.18 -23.70
N LYS A 169 4.10 -0.21 -23.98
CA LYS A 169 3.10 0.65 -23.31
C LYS A 169 2.87 0.29 -21.83
N ARG A 170 3.19 -0.94 -21.43
CA ARG A 170 3.03 -1.44 -20.05
C ARG A 170 3.88 -0.63 -19.07
N GLN A 171 3.28 -0.24 -17.95
CA GLN A 171 3.99 0.34 -16.82
C GLN A 171 4.34 -0.72 -15.79
N ASN A 172 5.47 -0.53 -15.10
CA ASN A 172 5.88 -1.35 -13.96
C ASN A 172 5.72 -0.54 -12.68
N LEU A 173 5.34 -1.22 -11.60
CA LEU A 173 5.35 -0.68 -10.23
C LEU A 173 6.36 -1.48 -9.43
N GLY A 174 7.25 -0.80 -8.72
CA GLY A 174 8.24 -1.44 -7.86
C GLY A 174 8.42 -0.67 -6.56
N ILE A 175 8.76 -1.40 -5.50
CA ILE A 175 9.22 -0.82 -4.23
C ILE A 175 10.73 -0.93 -4.22
N TYR A 176 11.41 0.21 -4.17
CA TYR A 176 12.87 0.30 -4.14
C TYR A 176 13.28 1.16 -2.96
N ARG A 177 14.36 0.75 -2.29
CA ARG A 177 15.07 1.55 -1.29
C ARG A 177 16.11 2.43 -1.99
#